data_AF-A0A7Y4UMB2-F1
#
_entry.id   AF-A0A7Y4UMB2-F1
#
_cell.length_a   1.000
_cell.length_b   1.000
_cell.length_c   1.000
_cell.angle_alpha   90.00
_cell.angle_beta   90.00
_cell.angle_gamma   90.00
#
_symmetry.space_group_name_H-M   'P 1'
#
loop_
_entity.id
_entity.type
_entity.pdbx_description
1 polymer ?
#
loop_
_entity_poly.entity_id
_entity_poly.type
_entity_poly.pdbx_seq_one_letter_code
_entity_poly.pdbx_strand_id
1 'polypeptide(L)'
;MQKRPKNLDLNQLAKRIVDEAIGDETIEPSPAEQKVTAKKKATVARGKKLTSEQRTEIAKNAANSRWKSKQDVDVVSDSALPVKKTQIIA
;
A
#
# COMPACT_ATOMS: atom_id res chain seq x y z
N MET A 1 17.28 -3.33 8.09
CA MET A 1 18.50 -2.61 7.64
C MET A 1 18.07 -1.40 6.83
N GLN A 2 18.28 -0.19 7.35
CA GLN A 2 18.12 1.02 6.56
C GLN A 2 19.10 0.97 5.37
N LYS A 3 18.66 1.39 4.18
CA LYS A 3 19.48 1.33 2.97
C LYS A 3 20.60 2.36 3.08
N ARG A 4 21.85 1.90 3.14
CA ARG A 4 23.03 2.77 3.23
C ARG A 4 23.10 3.68 1.99
N PRO A 5 23.31 5.00 2.16
CA PRO A 5 23.53 5.90 1.02
C PRO A 5 24.83 5.50 0.31
N LYS A 6 24.80 5.48 -1.02
CA LYS A 6 25.90 4.94 -1.84
C LYS A 6 27.10 5.90 -1.97
N ASN A 7 26.89 7.19 -1.69
CA ASN A 7 27.84 8.25 -1.98
C ASN A 7 28.12 9.07 -0.70
N LEU A 8 28.84 8.49 0.26
CA LEU A 8 29.34 9.20 1.45
C LEU A 8 30.78 9.62 1.19
N ASP A 9 31.17 10.80 1.67
CA ASP A 9 32.60 11.13 1.76
C ASP A 9 33.30 10.30 2.86
N LEU A 10 34.64 10.29 2.88
CA LEU A 10 35.41 9.50 3.84
C LEU A 10 35.16 9.90 5.30
N ASN A 11 34.97 11.19 5.57
CA ASN A 11 34.74 11.70 6.92
C ASN A 11 33.35 11.32 7.43
N GLN A 12 32.34 11.38 6.56
CA GLN A 12 30.98 10.96 6.81
C GLN A 12 30.89 9.45 7.02
N LEU A 13 31.64 8.67 6.24
CA LEU A 13 31.74 7.23 6.42
C LEU A 13 32.40 6.88 7.76
N ALA A 14 33.51 7.52 8.09
CA ALA A 14 34.20 7.32 9.37
C ALA A 14 33.30 7.64 10.57
N LYS A 15 32.63 8.80 10.54
CA LYS A 15 31.65 9.17 11.58
C LYS A 15 30.56 8.11 11.72
N ARG A 16 29.97 7.67 10.61
CA ARG A 16 28.89 6.69 10.63
C ARG A 16 29.32 5.33 11.18
N ILE A 17 30.53 4.86 10.87
CA ILE A 17 31.07 3.61 11.43
C ILE A 17 31.18 3.72 12.95
N VAL A 18 31.60 4.88 13.46
CA VAL A 18 31.70 5.15 14.90
C VAL A 18 30.31 5.21 15.53
N ASP A 19 29.37 5.93 14.93
CA ASP A 19 27.99 6.02 15.41
C ASP A 19 27.29 4.64 15.46
N GLU A 20 27.50 3.79 14.43
CA GLU A 20 27.00 2.40 14.34
C GLU A 20 27.68 1.49 15.39
N ALA A 21 28.97 1.68 15.68
CA ALA A 21 29.69 0.91 16.69
C ALA A 21 29.30 1.27 18.14
N ILE A 22 28.96 2.54 18.38
CA ILE A 22 28.56 3.06 19.70
C ILE A 22 27.04 2.87 19.93
N GLY A 23 26.27 2.64 18.87
CA GLY A 23 24.82 2.50 18.95
C GLY A 23 24.07 3.83 19.06
N ASP A 24 24.72 4.93 18.69
CA ASP A 24 24.18 6.30 18.72
C ASP A 24 23.36 6.64 17.44
N GLU A 25 23.01 5.61 16.66
CA GLU A 25 22.21 5.78 15.46
C GLU A 25 20.78 6.20 15.80
N THR A 26 20.42 7.46 15.53
CA THR A 26 19.03 7.89 15.54
C THR A 26 18.24 7.05 14.54
N ILE A 27 17.44 6.11 15.05
CA ILE A 27 16.56 5.26 14.24
C ILE A 27 15.40 6.13 13.74
N GLU A 28 15.64 6.86 12.66
CA GLU A 28 14.55 7.51 11.93
C GLU A 28 13.61 6.43 11.38
N PRO A 29 12.29 6.54 11.61
CA PRO A 29 11.35 5.54 11.16
C PRO A 29 11.42 5.44 9.64
N SER A 30 11.48 4.21 9.14
CA SER A 30 11.55 3.93 7.71
C SER A 30 10.41 4.64 6.96
N PRO A 31 10.62 5.12 5.72
CA PRO A 31 9.54 5.68 4.90
C PRO A 31 8.33 4.73 4.77
N ALA A 32 8.53 3.41 4.91
CA ALA A 32 7.45 2.43 4.95
C ALA A 32 6.61 2.53 6.24
N GLU A 33 7.26 2.68 7.39
CA GLU A 33 6.62 2.79 8.71
C GLU A 33 5.84 4.09 8.83
N GLN A 34 6.37 5.19 8.30
CA GLN A 34 5.68 6.48 8.21
C GLN A 34 4.40 6.38 7.34
N LYS A 35 4.44 5.65 6.23
CA LYS A 35 3.26 5.42 5.38
C LYS A 35 2.20 4.58 6.10
N VAL A 36 2.60 3.56 6.87
CA VAL A 36 1.64 2.73 7.62
C VAL A 36 0.93 3.56 8.71
N THR A 37 1.68 4.37 9.46
CA THR A 37 1.09 5.23 10.50
C THR A 37 0.17 6.29 9.90
N ALA A 38 0.55 6.93 8.79
CA ALA A 38 -0.31 7.88 8.08
C ALA A 38 -1.61 7.23 7.58
N LYS A 39 -1.53 6.02 6.99
CA LYS A 39 -2.71 5.27 6.54
C LYS A 39 -3.65 4.93 7.71
N LYS A 40 -3.11 4.48 8.85
CA LYS A 40 -3.91 4.20 10.05
C LYS A 40 -4.63 5.44 10.58
N LYS A 41 -3.96 6.60 10.62
CA LYS A 41 -4.59 7.86 11.03
C LYS A 41 -5.74 8.26 10.10
N ALA A 42 -5.54 8.12 8.79
CA ALA A 42 -6.56 8.45 7.79
C ALA A 42 -7.80 7.54 7.86
N THR A 43 -7.63 6.24 8.08
CA THR A 43 -8.75 5.29 8.19
C THR A 43 -9.57 5.53 9.45
N VAL A 44 -8.92 5.81 10.59
CA VAL A 44 -9.61 6.14 11.84
C VAL A 44 -10.41 7.44 11.70
N ALA A 45 -9.84 8.48 11.09
CA ALA A 45 -10.54 9.74 10.86
C ALA A 45 -11.78 9.57 9.97
N ARG A 46 -11.69 8.73 8.93
CA ARG A 46 -12.83 8.38 8.06
C ARG A 46 -13.89 7.58 8.80
N GLY A 47 -13.48 6.61 9.62
CA GLY A 47 -14.39 5.79 10.42
C GLY A 47 -15.21 6.62 11.42
N LYS A 48 -14.60 7.61 12.08
CA LYS A 48 -15.29 8.50 13.02
C LYS A 48 -16.43 9.31 12.39
N LYS A 49 -16.37 9.59 11.09
CA LYS A 49 -17.42 10.35 10.37
C LYS A 49 -18.64 9.51 9.98
N LEU A 50 -18.55 8.17 10.03
CA LEU A 50 -19.62 7.27 9.60
C LEU A 50 -20.39 6.73 10.81
N THR A 51 -21.73 6.78 10.73
CA THR A 51 -22.64 6.15 11.71
C THR A 51 -22.62 4.63 11.58
N SER A 52 -23.15 3.91 12.58
CA SER A 52 -23.24 2.44 12.56
C SER A 52 -24.02 1.94 11.34
N GLU A 53 -25.17 2.55 11.04
CA GLU A 53 -26.02 2.22 9.89
C GLU A 53 -25.27 2.41 8.57
N GLN A 54 -24.61 3.55 8.37
CA GLN A 54 -23.82 3.82 7.16
C GLN A 54 -22.68 2.82 6.98
N ARG A 55 -22.05 2.35 8.07
CA ARG A 55 -21.03 1.30 7.99
C ARG A 55 -21.62 -0.03 7.55
N THR A 56 -22.83 -0.38 8.00
CA THR A 56 -23.51 -1.62 7.59
C THR A 56 -23.90 -1.59 6.11
N GLU A 57 -24.37 -0.45 5.60
CA GLU A 57 -24.68 -0.28 4.18
C GLU A 57 -23.44 -0.41 3.29
N ILE A 58 -22.33 0.23 3.68
CA ILE A 58 -21.04 0.10 2.98
C ILE A 58 -20.58 -1.35 2.95
N ALA A 59 -20.69 -2.07 4.08
CA ALA A 59 -20.31 -3.48 4.16
C ALA A 59 -21.16 -4.37 3.23
N LYS A 60 -22.48 -4.14 3.22
CA LYS A 60 -23.42 -4.86 2.33
C LYS A 60 -23.10 -4.60 0.86
N ASN A 61 -22.85 -3.35 0.49
CA ASN A 61 -22.50 -2.98 -0.88
C ASN A 61 -21.15 -3.58 -1.32
N ALA A 62 -20.16 -3.59 -0.44
CA ALA A 62 -18.86 -4.21 -0.70
C ALA A 62 -18.97 -5.74 -0.89
N ALA A 63 -19.76 -6.42 -0.05
CA ALA A 63 -20.02 -7.85 -0.18
C ALA A 63 -20.71 -8.18 -1.51
N ASN A 64 -21.75 -7.41 -1.86
CA ASN A 64 -22.46 -7.56 -3.13
C ASN A 64 -21.52 -7.37 -4.32
N SER A 65 -20.65 -6.36 -4.31
CA SER A 65 -19.68 -6.12 -5.38
C SER A 65 -18.67 -7.27 -5.51
N ARG A 66 -18.21 -7.82 -4.39
CA ARG A 66 -17.25 -8.94 -4.37
C ARG A 66 -17.87 -10.26 -4.87
N TRP A 67 -19.15 -10.48 -4.62
CA TRP A 67 -19.82 -11.73 -4.95
C TRP A 67 -20.58 -11.70 -6.28
N LYS A 68 -21.05 -10.53 -6.75
CA LYS A 68 -21.65 -10.39 -8.08
C LYS A 68 -20.67 -10.75 -9.20
N SER A 69 -19.42 -10.31 -9.09
CA SER A 69 -18.37 -10.64 -10.06
C SER A 69 -17.98 -12.13 -10.09
N LYS A 70 -18.49 -12.95 -9.16
CA LYS A 70 -18.31 -14.40 -9.17
C LYS A 70 -19.44 -15.12 -9.93
N GLN A 71 -20.64 -14.55 -9.98
CA GLN A 71 -21.78 -15.15 -10.69
C GLN A 71 -21.73 -14.95 -12.21
N ASP A 72 -21.13 -13.85 -12.67
CA ASP A 72 -20.95 -13.59 -14.12
C ASP A 72 -19.86 -14.48 -14.77
N VAL A 73 -19.06 -15.20 -13.97
CA VAL A 73 -18.00 -16.10 -14.47
C VAL A 73 -18.53 -17.53 -14.68
N ASP A 74 -19.67 -17.88 -14.09
CA ASP A 74 -20.20 -19.25 -14.13
C ASP A 74 -21.29 -19.47 -15.22
N VAL A 75 -21.67 -18.44 -16.00
CA VAL A 75 -22.77 -18.53 -17.00
C VAL A 75 -22.31 -18.42 -18.46
N VAL A 76 -21.05 -18.08 -18.77
CA VAL A 76 -20.57 -18.04 -20.15
C VAL A 76 -19.20 -18.72 -20.27
N SER A 77 -19.21 -20.04 -20.18
CA SER A 77 -18.13 -20.88 -20.70
C SER A 77 -18.62 -21.67 -21.91
N ASP A 78 -19.08 -20.96 -22.95
CA ASP A 78 -18.93 -21.48 -24.31
C ASP A 78 -18.74 -20.32 -25.29
N SER A 79 -17.61 -20.36 -26.01
CA SER A 79 -17.18 -19.49 -27.11
C SER A 79 -16.81 -18.01 -26.83
N ALA A 80 -15.60 -17.67 -27.29
CA ALA A 80 -15.03 -16.34 -27.59
C ALA A 80 -14.29 -15.58 -26.46
N LEU A 81 -12.98 -15.80 -26.42
CA LEU A 81 -12.01 -14.92 -25.75
C LEU A 81 -12.08 -13.48 -26.30
N PRO A 82 -12.15 -12.42 -25.48
CA PRO A 82 -12.10 -11.05 -25.98
C PRO A 82 -10.67 -10.68 -26.39
N VAL A 83 -10.45 -10.48 -27.69
CA VAL A 83 -9.21 -9.94 -28.26
C VAL A 83 -9.06 -8.50 -27.78
N LYS A 84 -8.08 -8.24 -26.91
CA LYS A 84 -7.69 -6.88 -26.52
C LYS A 84 -7.08 -6.17 -27.73
N LYS A 85 -7.80 -5.19 -28.30
CA LYS A 85 -7.25 -4.28 -29.32
C LYS A 85 -6.23 -3.36 -28.66
N THR A 86 -4.95 -3.70 -28.76
CA THR A 86 -3.86 -2.77 -28.47
C THR A 86 -3.74 -1.81 -29.65
N GLN A 87 -4.21 -0.57 -29.50
CA GLN A 87 -3.85 0.49 -30.46
C GLN A 87 -2.40 0.91 -30.16
N ILE A 88 -1.50 0.51 -31.05
CA ILE A 88 -0.13 1.04 -31.12
C ILE A 88 -0.24 2.34 -31.90
N ILE A 89 0.00 3.46 -31.23
CA ILE A 89 0.19 4.77 -31.87
C ILE A 89 1.64 4.77 -32.36
N ALA A 90 1.83 4.87 -33.68
CA ALA A 90 3.11 5.15 -34.33
C ALA A 90 3.02 6.51 -35.01
#